data_AF-A0A0C2NEN9-F1
#
_entry.id   AF-A0A0C2NEN9-F1
#
_cell.length_a   1.000
_cell.length_b   1.000
_cell.length_c   1.000
_cell.angle_alpha   90.00
_cell.angle_beta   90.00
_cell.angle_gamma   90.00
#
_symmetry.space_group_name_H-M   'P 1'
#
loop_
_entity.id
_entity.type
_entity.pdbx_description
1 polymer ?
#
loop_
_entity_poly.entity_id
_entity_poly.type
_entity_poly.pdbx_seq_one_letter_code
_entity_poly.pdbx_strand_id
1 'polypeptide(L)'
;MNARGVQKSNINVDLDEECPESIGLIKLFGLKYNIHPAKCSRQCRISSHYKSIFEMISVLNYEHVFILEDDLIVSSDIFYLFSATLNIYQADKTIFCVSAWNDHHSVGDLTMLYRVQFMPGLGLVLSKDIIKEILKKWPHWTDFNWDVWIRESVLKDRVCIIPDVSRTFHIGGYGVHINPDFQQSHFERHFFRPEINVTISVENLENAEYSDLILYLAINSKKQIYDNLCKIAETAKSVDLHFRPLSRTELSAITRVVVMNADLKSNETFLTLFK
;
A
#
# COMPACT_ATOMS: atom_id res chain seq x y z
N MET A 1 -8.20 -3.74 -19.55
CA MET A 1 -7.03 -4.26 -18.80
C MET A 1 -5.82 -3.49 -19.28
N ASN A 2 -5.50 -2.41 -18.57
CA ASN A 2 -4.52 -1.42 -19.05
C ASN A 2 -3.16 -1.53 -18.33
N ALA A 3 -3.06 -2.40 -17.32
CA ALA A 3 -1.83 -2.71 -16.62
C ALA A 3 -0.93 -3.63 -17.45
N ARG A 4 0.30 -3.20 -17.70
CA ARG A 4 1.29 -3.93 -18.50
C ARG A 4 1.74 -5.21 -17.77
N GLY A 5 1.88 -6.31 -18.49
CA GLY A 5 2.31 -7.61 -17.94
C GLY A 5 1.21 -8.44 -17.29
N VAL A 6 -0.05 -7.97 -17.29
CA VAL A 6 -1.17 -8.73 -16.74
C VAL A 6 -1.44 -10.02 -17.53
N GLN A 7 -1.67 -11.13 -16.83
CA GLN A 7 -2.09 -12.39 -17.43
C GLN A 7 -3.51 -12.75 -16.99
N LYS A 8 -4.46 -12.71 -17.93
CA LYS A 8 -5.89 -12.98 -17.65
C LYS A 8 -6.12 -14.31 -16.95
N SER A 9 -5.36 -15.34 -17.32
CA SER A 9 -5.46 -16.70 -16.75
C SER A 9 -5.19 -16.77 -15.25
N ASN A 10 -4.51 -15.77 -14.70
CA ASN A 10 -4.08 -15.69 -13.31
C ASN A 10 -5.01 -14.81 -12.46
N ILE A 11 -6.01 -14.18 -13.09
CA ILE A 11 -7.02 -13.39 -12.39
C ILE A 11 -8.14 -14.33 -11.94
N ASN A 12 -8.44 -14.30 -10.64
CA ASN A 12 -9.61 -14.93 -10.06
C ASN A 12 -10.42 -13.84 -9.35
N VAL A 13 -11.69 -13.70 -9.73
CA VAL A 13 -12.61 -12.76 -9.08
C VAL A 13 -13.38 -13.51 -8.01
N ASP A 14 -13.28 -13.07 -6.77
CA ASP A 14 -13.94 -13.75 -5.66
C ASP A 14 -15.13 -12.91 -5.20
N LEU A 15 -16.33 -13.50 -5.25
CA LEU A 15 -17.58 -12.82 -4.92
C LEU A 15 -18.11 -13.30 -3.56
N ASP A 16 -18.57 -12.39 -2.73
CA ASP A 16 -19.18 -12.71 -1.44
C ASP A 16 -20.70 -12.96 -1.52
N GLU A 17 -21.28 -12.86 -2.72
CA GLU A 17 -22.67 -13.19 -3.01
C GLU A 17 -22.85 -13.57 -4.48
N GLU A 18 -23.95 -14.25 -4.77
CA GLU A 18 -24.34 -14.55 -6.14
C GLU A 18 -25.04 -13.33 -6.75
N CYS A 19 -24.27 -12.44 -7.39
CA CYS A 19 -24.79 -11.30 -8.12
C CYS A 19 -24.76 -11.56 -9.65
N PRO A 20 -25.93 -11.74 -10.31
CA PRO A 20 -25.97 -12.04 -11.75
C PRO A 20 -25.29 -10.98 -12.63
N GLU A 21 -25.37 -9.70 -12.24
CA GLU A 21 -24.75 -8.60 -12.98
C GLU A 21 -23.21 -8.69 -12.93
N SER A 22 -22.64 -8.84 -11.72
CA SER A 22 -21.20 -9.03 -11.53
C SER A 22 -20.69 -10.28 -12.25
N ILE A 23 -21.41 -11.39 -12.14
CA ILE A 23 -21.08 -12.64 -12.85
C ILE A 23 -21.13 -12.45 -14.36
N GLY A 24 -22.12 -11.72 -14.88
CA GLY A 24 -22.24 -11.37 -16.29
C GLY A 24 -21.02 -10.60 -16.79
N LEU A 25 -20.56 -9.60 -16.02
CA LEU A 25 -19.38 -8.79 -16.34
C LEU A 25 -18.10 -9.62 -16.34
N ILE A 26 -17.90 -10.48 -15.32
CA ILE A 26 -16.76 -11.39 -15.22
C ILE A 26 -16.71 -12.31 -16.44
N LYS A 27 -17.85 -12.90 -16.83
CA LYS A 27 -17.98 -13.78 -18.00
C LYS A 27 -17.71 -13.02 -19.30
N LEU A 28 -18.18 -11.78 -19.44
CA LEU A 28 -17.91 -10.93 -20.59
C LEU A 28 -16.41 -10.73 -20.81
N PHE A 29 -15.62 -10.59 -19.74
CA PHE A 29 -14.17 -10.47 -19.81
C PHE A 29 -13.41 -11.81 -19.88
N GLY A 30 -14.12 -12.95 -19.80
CA GLY A 30 -13.54 -14.29 -19.83
C GLY A 30 -12.70 -14.61 -18.60
N LEU A 31 -13.08 -14.07 -17.43
CA LEU A 31 -12.36 -14.26 -16.17
C LEU A 31 -12.91 -15.45 -15.37
N LYS A 32 -12.04 -16.05 -14.54
CA LYS A 32 -12.44 -17.06 -13.56
C LYS A 32 -13.06 -16.37 -12.35
N TYR A 33 -14.01 -17.04 -11.71
CA TYR A 33 -14.56 -16.56 -10.45
C TYR A 33 -14.89 -17.69 -9.49
N ASN A 34 -14.91 -17.36 -8.20
CA ASN A 34 -15.48 -18.18 -7.14
C ASN A 34 -16.60 -17.41 -6.45
N ILE A 35 -17.45 -18.13 -5.72
CA ILE A 35 -18.50 -17.54 -4.89
C ILE A 35 -18.32 -18.11 -3.48
N HIS A 36 -18.14 -17.21 -2.51
CA HIS A 36 -18.11 -17.52 -1.09
C HIS A 36 -19.21 -16.72 -0.38
N PRO A 37 -20.47 -17.21 -0.37
CA PRO A 37 -21.60 -16.45 0.13
C PRO A 37 -21.40 -15.96 1.57
N ALA A 38 -21.75 -14.69 1.80
CA ALA A 38 -21.69 -14.03 3.08
C ALA A 38 -22.51 -14.80 4.14
N LYS A 39 -21.87 -15.08 5.28
CA LYS A 39 -22.51 -15.76 6.43
C LYS A 39 -22.98 -14.81 7.52
N CYS A 40 -22.61 -13.54 7.41
CA CYS A 40 -22.89 -12.48 8.36
C CYS A 40 -22.83 -11.13 7.64
N SER A 41 -22.88 -10.01 8.38
CA SER A 41 -22.96 -8.65 7.82
C SER A 41 -21.76 -7.79 8.22
N ARG A 42 -21.62 -6.64 7.55
CA ARG A 42 -20.63 -5.59 7.85
C ARG A 42 -19.19 -6.13 7.94
N GLN A 43 -18.45 -5.82 9.00
CA GLN A 43 -17.05 -6.21 9.19
C GLN A 43 -16.89 -7.73 9.18
N CYS A 44 -17.82 -8.45 9.82
CA CYS A 44 -17.84 -9.90 9.80
C CYS A 44 -17.96 -10.48 8.39
N ARG A 45 -18.79 -9.87 7.53
CA ARG A 45 -18.94 -10.27 6.12
C ARG A 45 -17.60 -10.19 5.40
N ILE A 46 -16.96 -9.03 5.48
CA ILE A 46 -15.68 -8.75 4.81
C ILE A 46 -14.58 -9.67 5.35
N SER A 47 -14.40 -9.73 6.66
CA SER A 47 -13.35 -10.54 7.28
C SER A 47 -13.53 -12.03 7.01
N SER A 48 -14.76 -12.54 7.03
CA SER A 48 -15.04 -13.95 6.69
C SER A 48 -14.73 -14.24 5.21
N HIS A 49 -15.03 -13.30 4.32
CA HIS A 49 -14.74 -13.45 2.89
C HIS A 49 -13.23 -13.47 2.62
N TYR A 50 -12.49 -12.52 3.20
CA TYR A 50 -11.02 -12.50 3.13
C TYR A 50 -10.40 -13.78 3.72
N LYS A 51 -10.95 -14.33 4.81
CA LYS A 51 -10.50 -15.62 5.35
C LYS A 51 -10.64 -16.74 4.31
N SER A 52 -11.78 -16.86 3.64
CA SER A 52 -12.00 -17.87 2.61
C SER A 52 -11.05 -17.71 1.42
N ILE A 53 -10.80 -16.46 1.01
CA ILE A 53 -9.80 -16.14 -0.04
C ILE A 53 -8.41 -16.60 0.40
N PHE A 54 -7.99 -16.31 1.64
CA PHE A 54 -6.70 -16.75 2.18
C PHE A 54 -6.60 -18.27 2.28
N GLU A 55 -7.65 -18.96 2.74
CA GLU A 55 -7.71 -20.42 2.79
C GLU A 55 -7.52 -21.02 1.38
N MET A 56 -8.21 -20.48 0.37
CA MET A 56 -8.04 -20.88 -1.02
C MET A 56 -6.59 -20.66 -1.50
N ILE A 57 -6.02 -19.47 -1.30
CA ILE A 57 -4.65 -19.17 -1.73
C ILE A 57 -3.62 -20.09 -1.06
N SER A 58 -3.86 -20.48 0.19
CA SER A 58 -2.95 -21.34 0.95
C SER A 58 -2.77 -22.74 0.34
N VAL A 59 -3.71 -23.21 -0.48
CA VAL A 59 -3.65 -24.51 -1.17
C VAL A 59 -3.25 -24.41 -2.65
N LEU A 60 -3.32 -23.23 -3.26
CA LEU A 60 -2.91 -23.01 -4.66
C LEU A 60 -1.39 -23.04 -4.82
N ASN A 61 -0.90 -23.43 -6.00
CA ASN A 61 0.53 -23.50 -6.30
C ASN A 61 1.11 -22.15 -6.77
N TYR A 62 0.94 -21.11 -5.95
CA TYR A 62 1.53 -19.78 -6.17
C TYR A 62 2.31 -19.35 -4.93
N GLU A 63 3.48 -18.75 -5.14
CA GLU A 63 4.33 -18.26 -4.04
C GLU A 63 3.87 -16.90 -3.51
N HIS A 64 3.26 -16.08 -4.37
CA HIS A 64 2.82 -14.72 -4.07
C HIS A 64 1.44 -14.49 -4.69
N VAL A 65 0.67 -13.59 -4.08
CA VAL A 65 -0.64 -13.18 -4.58
C VAL A 65 -0.75 -11.66 -4.58
N PHE A 66 -1.37 -11.12 -5.63
CA PHE A 66 -1.77 -9.72 -5.68
C PHE A 66 -3.28 -9.65 -5.35
N ILE A 67 -3.64 -8.88 -4.34
CA ILE A 67 -5.02 -8.70 -3.86
C ILE A 67 -5.46 -7.28 -4.18
N LEU A 68 -6.59 -7.18 -4.89
CA LEU A 68 -7.24 -5.92 -5.29
C LEU A 68 -8.70 -5.98 -4.87
N GLU A 69 -9.19 -4.87 -4.34
CA GLU A 69 -10.61 -4.62 -4.12
C GLU A 69 -11.25 -4.12 -5.43
N ASP A 70 -12.57 -4.24 -5.54
CA ASP A 70 -13.32 -3.97 -6.78
C ASP A 70 -13.51 -2.47 -7.07
N ASP A 71 -13.26 -1.62 -6.09
CA ASP A 71 -13.33 -0.16 -6.14
C ASP A 71 -11.96 0.52 -6.33
N LEU A 72 -10.98 -0.20 -6.88
CA LEU A 72 -9.66 0.32 -7.20
C LEU A 72 -9.44 0.50 -8.71
N ILE A 73 -9.04 1.71 -9.09
CA ILE A 73 -8.40 1.96 -10.39
C ILE A 73 -6.90 1.67 -10.24
N VAL A 74 -6.34 0.90 -11.17
CA VAL A 74 -4.91 0.54 -11.18
C VAL A 74 -4.13 1.31 -12.24
N SER A 75 -2.90 1.67 -11.92
CA SER A 75 -1.94 2.26 -12.86
C SER A 75 -1.36 1.23 -13.84
N SER A 76 -0.81 1.72 -14.95
CA SER A 76 -0.27 0.88 -16.03
C SER A 76 0.98 0.07 -15.65
N ASP A 77 1.67 0.45 -14.56
CA ASP A 77 2.93 -0.16 -14.10
C ASP A 77 2.77 -0.94 -12.78
N ILE A 78 1.55 -1.15 -12.26
CA ILE A 78 1.34 -1.81 -10.96
C ILE A 78 2.03 -3.19 -10.83
N PHE A 79 2.05 -3.99 -11.89
CA PHE A 79 2.76 -5.28 -11.90
C PHE A 79 4.28 -5.12 -12.00
N TYR A 80 4.74 -4.04 -12.64
CA TYR A 80 6.16 -3.70 -12.69
C TYR A 80 6.69 -3.28 -11.32
N LEU A 81 5.90 -2.57 -10.50
CA LEU A 81 6.24 -2.28 -9.10
C LEU A 81 6.57 -3.56 -8.32
N PHE A 82 5.70 -4.58 -8.41
CA PHE A 82 5.98 -5.86 -7.75
C PHE A 82 7.16 -6.59 -8.37
N SER A 83 7.23 -6.67 -9.70
CA SER A 83 8.34 -7.34 -10.39
C SER A 83 9.70 -6.73 -10.05
N ALA A 84 9.78 -5.41 -9.87
CA ALA A 84 11.01 -4.72 -9.51
C ALA A 84 11.45 -5.05 -8.07
N THR A 85 10.49 -5.19 -7.15
CA THR A 85 10.74 -5.42 -5.71
C THR A 85 10.82 -6.89 -5.32
N LEU A 86 10.48 -7.82 -6.22
CA LEU A 86 10.36 -9.26 -5.94
C LEU A 86 11.62 -9.86 -5.30
N ASN A 87 12.81 -9.58 -5.86
CA ASN A 87 14.06 -10.16 -5.37
C ASN A 87 14.33 -9.75 -3.90
N ILE A 88 14.12 -8.47 -3.58
CA ILE A 88 14.29 -7.95 -2.22
C ILE A 88 13.22 -8.54 -1.30
N TYR A 89 11.98 -8.63 -1.75
CA TYR A 89 10.88 -9.20 -0.97
C TYR A 89 11.13 -10.67 -0.60
N GLN A 90 11.70 -11.46 -1.51
CA GLN A 90 12.05 -12.85 -1.24
C GLN A 90 13.23 -13.01 -0.28
N ALA A 91 14.24 -12.14 -0.41
CA ALA A 91 15.48 -12.20 0.37
C ALA A 91 15.33 -11.63 1.78
N ASP A 92 14.69 -10.46 1.94
CA ASP A 92 14.59 -9.75 3.21
C ASP A 92 13.31 -10.13 3.99
N LYS A 93 13.48 -10.97 5.00
CA LYS A 93 12.38 -11.47 5.87
C LYS A 93 11.77 -10.41 6.78
N THR A 94 12.36 -9.21 6.84
CA THR A 94 11.76 -8.07 7.57
C THR A 94 10.66 -7.38 6.77
N ILE A 95 10.45 -7.75 5.51
CA ILE A 95 9.35 -7.23 4.68
C ILE A 95 8.13 -8.15 4.83
N PHE A 96 7.00 -7.55 5.19
CA PHE A 96 5.69 -8.17 5.28
C PHE A 96 4.94 -8.14 3.94
N CYS A 97 4.92 -6.99 3.28
CA CYS A 97 4.15 -6.83 2.05
C CYS A 97 4.76 -5.83 1.09
N VAL A 98 4.27 -5.85 -0.15
CA VAL A 98 4.37 -4.71 -1.06
C VAL A 98 2.96 -4.17 -1.24
N SER A 99 2.75 -2.89 -1.02
CA SER A 99 1.46 -2.24 -1.26
C SER A 99 1.61 -1.19 -2.36
N ALA A 100 0.58 -1.08 -3.20
CA ALA A 100 0.46 -0.08 -4.24
C ALA A 100 -0.01 1.29 -3.70
N TRP A 101 -0.28 1.40 -2.41
CA TRP A 101 -0.88 2.58 -1.80
C TRP A 101 0.06 3.26 -0.82
N ASN A 102 0.13 4.60 -0.93
CA ASN A 102 0.75 5.48 0.03
C ASN A 102 -0.34 6.32 0.72
N ASP A 103 -0.48 6.17 2.04
CA ASP A 103 -1.45 6.93 2.84
C ASP A 103 -1.13 8.43 2.91
N HIS A 104 0.09 8.84 2.55
CA HIS A 104 0.50 10.24 2.55
C HIS A 104 0.22 10.92 1.20
N HIS A 105 -0.29 12.15 1.23
CA HIS A 105 -0.74 12.87 0.02
C HIS A 105 0.37 13.75 -0.61
N SER A 106 1.50 13.93 0.08
CA SER A 106 2.63 14.77 -0.35
C SER A 106 3.63 13.94 -1.17
N VAL A 107 3.28 13.62 -2.42
CA VAL A 107 3.97 12.60 -3.22
C VAL A 107 4.20 13.07 -4.65
N GLY A 108 5.35 12.71 -5.27
CA GLY A 108 5.73 13.15 -6.62
C GLY A 108 6.79 12.37 -7.38
N ASP A 109 7.61 11.57 -6.72
CA ASP A 109 8.62 10.80 -7.43
C ASP A 109 8.01 9.49 -7.89
N LEU A 110 7.86 9.32 -9.20
CA LEU A 110 7.31 8.10 -9.77
C LEU A 110 8.28 6.92 -9.61
N THR A 111 9.53 7.12 -9.24
CA THR A 111 10.56 6.08 -9.15
C THR A 111 10.88 5.65 -7.73
N MET A 112 10.45 6.42 -6.73
CA MET A 112 10.83 6.25 -5.33
C MET A 112 9.91 5.28 -4.60
N LEU A 113 10.51 4.47 -3.72
CA LEU A 113 9.83 3.54 -2.83
C LEU A 113 10.25 3.79 -1.37
N TYR A 114 9.41 3.41 -0.42
CA TYR A 114 9.63 3.54 1.01
C TYR A 114 9.43 2.21 1.73
N ARG A 115 10.06 2.07 2.89
CA ARG A 115 9.73 1.06 3.90
C ARG A 115 8.91 1.72 5.00
N VAL A 116 7.70 1.21 5.26
CA VAL A 116 6.81 1.72 6.30
C VAL A 116 6.44 0.62 7.28
N GLN A 117 6.46 0.92 8.58
CA GLN A 117 5.99 0.02 9.65
C GLN A 117 4.46 0.06 9.75
N PHE A 118 3.80 -0.21 8.64
CA PHE A 118 2.35 -0.23 8.50
C PHE A 118 1.96 -1.17 7.35
N MET A 119 0.72 -1.65 7.34
CA MET A 119 0.15 -2.38 6.20
C MET A 119 -0.97 -1.54 5.58
N PRO A 120 -0.71 -0.78 4.51
CA PRO A 120 -1.71 0.11 3.92
C PRO A 120 -2.90 -0.64 3.31
N GLY A 121 -2.63 -1.76 2.62
CA GLY A 121 -3.66 -2.48 1.85
C GLY A 121 -3.77 -1.93 0.43
N LEU A 122 -5.01 -1.78 -0.08
CA LEU A 122 -5.38 -1.06 -1.31
C LEU A 122 -4.47 -1.39 -2.53
N GLY A 123 -4.34 -2.68 -2.84
CA GLY A 123 -3.40 -3.22 -3.82
C GLY A 123 -2.21 -3.87 -3.13
N LEU A 124 -2.47 -5.02 -2.52
CA LEU A 124 -1.58 -5.69 -1.58
C LEU A 124 -0.95 -6.93 -2.20
N VAL A 125 0.36 -7.08 -2.07
CA VAL A 125 1.08 -8.30 -2.41
C VAL A 125 1.58 -8.99 -1.15
N LEU A 126 1.20 -10.26 -1.00
CA LEU A 126 1.62 -11.12 0.11
C LEU A 126 2.26 -12.40 -0.42
N SER A 127 3.24 -12.91 0.32
CA SER A 127 3.74 -14.27 0.13
C SER A 127 2.80 -15.31 0.73
N LYS A 128 2.84 -16.53 0.18
CA LYS A 128 2.06 -17.67 0.67
C LYS A 128 2.37 -17.99 2.13
N ASP A 129 3.63 -17.81 2.56
CA ASP A 129 4.04 -18.07 3.94
C ASP A 129 3.40 -17.08 4.91
N ILE A 130 3.30 -15.81 4.52
CA ILE A 130 2.61 -14.80 5.31
C ILE A 130 1.11 -15.08 5.38
N ILE A 131 0.49 -15.52 4.28
CA ILE A 131 -0.92 -15.93 4.29
C ILE A 131 -1.15 -17.12 5.23
N LYS A 132 -0.25 -18.11 5.24
CA LYS A 132 -0.32 -19.23 6.19
C LYS A 132 -0.14 -18.76 7.63
N GLU A 133 0.74 -17.78 7.89
CA GLU A 133 0.90 -17.16 9.20
C GLU A 133 -0.38 -16.45 9.66
N ILE A 134 -0.98 -15.65 8.77
CA ILE A 134 -2.25 -14.96 8.96
C ILE A 134 -3.34 -15.97 9.35
N LEU A 135 -3.51 -17.03 8.54
CA LEU A 135 -4.52 -18.06 8.80
C LEU A 135 -4.30 -18.78 10.12
N LYS A 136 -3.06 -19.10 10.47
CA LYS A 136 -2.73 -19.78 11.74
C LYS A 136 -3.11 -18.94 12.97
N LYS A 137 -3.04 -17.61 12.85
CA LYS A 137 -3.37 -16.67 13.92
C LYS A 137 -4.80 -16.14 13.84
N TRP A 138 -5.52 -16.45 12.76
CA TRP A 138 -6.83 -15.87 12.48
C TRP A 138 -7.77 -16.07 13.67
N PRO A 139 -8.39 -15.00 14.19
CA PRO A 139 -9.15 -15.07 15.43
C PRO A 139 -10.39 -15.95 15.30
N HIS A 140 -10.82 -16.50 16.42
CA HIS A 140 -12.05 -17.31 16.48
C HIS A 140 -13.32 -16.45 16.49
N TRP A 141 -13.24 -15.20 16.97
CA TRP A 141 -14.34 -14.24 16.85
C TRP A 141 -14.40 -13.67 15.43
N THR A 142 -15.56 -13.17 15.03
CA THR A 142 -15.84 -12.81 13.64
C THR A 142 -16.09 -11.32 13.42
N ASP A 143 -16.30 -10.54 14.48
CA ASP A 143 -16.59 -9.10 14.39
C ASP A 143 -15.33 -8.26 14.60
N PHE A 144 -14.54 -8.10 13.52
CA PHE A 144 -13.33 -7.27 13.50
C PHE A 144 -12.99 -6.86 12.06
N ASN A 145 -12.21 -5.78 11.90
CA ASN A 145 -11.65 -5.39 10.61
C ASN A 145 -10.37 -6.20 10.35
N TRP A 146 -10.38 -7.01 9.29
CA TRP A 146 -9.28 -7.93 8.99
C TRP A 146 -7.92 -7.23 8.84
N ASP A 147 -7.91 -6.06 8.20
CA ASP A 147 -6.72 -5.28 7.91
C ASP A 147 -6.13 -4.65 9.18
N VAL A 148 -6.99 -4.06 10.03
CA VAL A 148 -6.61 -3.54 11.34
C VAL A 148 -6.02 -4.66 12.20
N TRP A 149 -6.70 -5.81 12.26
CA TRP A 149 -6.22 -6.95 13.03
C TRP A 149 -4.86 -7.47 12.54
N ILE A 150 -4.62 -7.53 11.22
CA ILE A 150 -3.31 -7.90 10.68
C ILE A 150 -2.23 -6.91 11.15
N ARG A 151 -2.50 -5.60 11.09
CA ARG A 151 -1.56 -4.56 11.56
C ARG A 151 -1.19 -4.76 13.03
N GLU A 152 -2.18 -5.02 13.88
CA GLU A 152 -1.99 -5.11 15.33
C GLU A 152 -1.40 -6.46 15.78
N SER A 153 -1.78 -7.56 15.13
CA SER A 153 -1.51 -8.92 15.64
C SER A 153 -0.50 -9.72 14.81
N VAL A 154 -0.30 -9.37 13.55
CA VAL A 154 0.52 -10.16 12.62
C VAL A 154 1.73 -9.40 12.10
N LEU A 155 1.59 -8.13 11.72
CA LEU A 155 2.65 -7.31 11.13
C LEU A 155 3.93 -7.29 12.00
N LYS A 156 3.77 -7.02 13.30
CA LYS A 156 4.88 -6.85 14.28
C LYS A 156 5.84 -5.73 13.81
N ASP A 157 7.15 -5.95 13.94
CA ASP A 157 8.21 -5.00 13.56
C ASP A 157 8.56 -5.06 12.06
N ARG A 158 7.82 -5.84 11.26
CA ARG A 158 8.02 -5.94 9.81
C ARG A 158 7.44 -4.71 9.12
N VAL A 159 7.93 -4.46 7.91
CA VAL A 159 7.53 -3.30 7.11
C VAL A 159 6.81 -3.72 5.84
N CYS A 160 6.09 -2.80 5.23
CA CYS A 160 5.71 -2.92 3.82
C CYS A 160 6.53 -1.98 2.95
N ILE A 161 6.79 -2.40 1.71
CA ILE A 161 7.29 -1.52 0.67
C ILE A 161 6.09 -0.82 0.03
N ILE A 162 6.16 0.51 -0.08
CA ILE A 162 5.16 1.34 -0.75
C ILE A 162 5.82 2.26 -1.78
N PRO A 163 5.15 2.65 -2.86
CA PRO A 163 5.64 3.69 -3.74
C PRO A 163 5.43 5.07 -3.13
N ASP A 164 6.19 6.07 -3.58
CA ASP A 164 5.89 7.46 -3.24
C ASP A 164 4.54 7.87 -3.85
N VAL A 165 4.39 7.76 -5.18
CA VAL A 165 3.09 7.96 -5.83
C VAL A 165 2.29 6.65 -5.83
N SER A 166 1.05 6.64 -5.33
CA SER A 166 0.21 5.44 -5.35
C SER A 166 -0.01 4.88 -6.77
N ARG A 167 -0.05 3.55 -6.88
CA ARG A 167 -0.34 2.77 -8.10
C ARG A 167 -1.76 2.25 -8.17
N THR A 168 -2.53 2.55 -7.14
CA THR A 168 -3.98 2.37 -7.04
C THR A 168 -4.65 3.70 -6.70
N PHE A 169 -5.92 3.84 -7.06
CA PHE A 169 -6.77 4.95 -6.68
C PHE A 169 -8.16 4.43 -6.31
N HIS A 170 -8.59 4.75 -5.10
CA HIS A 170 -9.86 4.29 -4.54
C HIS A 170 -11.02 5.16 -5.03
N ILE A 171 -12.04 4.54 -5.62
CA ILE A 171 -13.22 5.22 -6.19
C ILE A 171 -14.53 4.89 -5.48
N GLY A 172 -14.51 4.06 -4.43
CA GLY A 172 -15.70 3.66 -3.69
C GLY A 172 -16.34 4.83 -2.94
N GLY A 173 -17.48 5.35 -3.42
CA GLY A 173 -18.22 6.41 -2.71
C GLY A 173 -19.14 5.90 -1.58
N TYR A 174 -19.45 4.60 -1.59
CA TYR A 174 -20.36 3.94 -0.67
C TYR A 174 -19.85 2.55 -0.32
N GLY A 175 -19.92 2.17 0.96
CA GLY A 175 -19.48 0.87 1.44
C GLY A 175 -19.59 0.76 2.95
N VAL A 176 -19.00 -0.28 3.54
CA VAL A 176 -19.18 -0.58 4.98
C VAL A 176 -18.55 0.49 5.88
N HIS A 177 -17.44 1.10 5.44
CA HIS A 177 -16.69 2.10 6.20
C HIS A 177 -16.52 3.44 5.46
N ILE A 178 -17.07 3.55 4.26
CA ILE A 178 -16.88 4.69 3.37
C ILE A 178 -18.22 5.39 3.10
N ASN A 179 -18.18 6.72 3.12
CA ASN A 179 -19.27 7.59 2.73
C ASN A 179 -18.72 8.71 1.84
N PRO A 180 -19.57 9.47 1.13
CA PRO A 180 -19.11 10.51 0.21
C PRO A 180 -18.21 11.57 0.83
N ASP A 181 -18.48 12.01 2.06
CA ASP A 181 -17.67 13.02 2.75
C ASP A 181 -16.26 12.50 3.08
N PHE A 182 -16.16 11.23 3.51
CA PHE A 182 -14.87 10.58 3.76
C PHE A 182 -14.11 10.33 2.46
N GLN A 183 -14.80 9.91 1.39
CA GLN A 183 -14.21 9.74 0.06
C GLN A 183 -13.61 11.05 -0.46
N GLN A 184 -14.36 12.16 -0.36
CA GLN A 184 -13.91 13.48 -0.79
C GLN A 184 -12.73 14.02 0.02
N SER A 185 -12.79 13.84 1.35
CA SER A 185 -11.76 14.39 2.24
C SER A 185 -10.45 13.59 2.21
N HIS A 186 -10.54 12.26 2.08
CA HIS A 186 -9.38 11.37 2.20
C HIS A 186 -8.89 10.85 0.86
N PHE A 187 -9.75 10.42 -0.07
CA PHE A 187 -9.29 9.71 -1.29
C PHE A 187 -9.25 10.59 -2.55
N GLU A 188 -10.24 11.45 -2.79
CA GLU A 188 -10.34 12.23 -4.03
C GLU A 188 -9.16 13.17 -4.28
N ARG A 189 -8.47 13.60 -3.21
CA ARG A 189 -7.30 14.48 -3.29
C ARG A 189 -5.97 13.72 -3.44
N HIS A 190 -5.97 12.39 -3.41
CA HIS A 190 -4.75 11.64 -3.64
C HIS A 190 -4.28 11.83 -5.08
N PHE A 191 -3.01 12.20 -5.23
CA PHE A 191 -2.39 12.25 -6.53
C PHE A 191 -2.30 10.84 -7.12
N PHE A 192 -2.87 10.66 -8.30
CA PHE A 192 -2.82 9.40 -9.05
C PHE A 192 -2.50 9.64 -10.50
N ARG A 193 -1.63 8.79 -11.05
CA ARG A 193 -1.28 8.80 -12.47
C ARG A 193 -1.58 7.43 -13.09
N PRO A 194 -2.53 7.34 -14.04
CA PRO A 194 -2.92 6.06 -14.63
C PRO A 194 -1.83 5.49 -15.54
N GLU A 195 -1.13 6.35 -16.28
CA GLU A 195 -0.07 5.94 -17.21
C GLU A 195 1.30 6.35 -16.67
N ILE A 196 2.06 5.35 -16.25
CA ILE A 196 3.40 5.50 -15.67
C ILE A 196 4.36 4.65 -16.48
N ASN A 197 5.42 5.28 -16.96
CA ASN A 197 6.48 4.64 -17.71
C ASN A 197 7.85 5.14 -17.21
N VAL A 198 8.26 4.61 -16.05
CA VAL A 198 9.54 4.93 -15.41
C VAL A 198 10.24 3.65 -14.97
N THR A 199 11.53 3.74 -14.77
CA THR A 199 12.31 2.69 -14.10
C THR A 199 12.29 2.98 -12.60
N ILE A 200 11.79 2.04 -11.81
CA ILE A 200 11.75 2.15 -10.34
C ILE A 200 13.13 1.86 -9.80
N SER A 201 13.59 2.66 -8.82
CA SER A 201 14.79 2.31 -8.06
C SER A 201 14.42 1.39 -6.91
N VAL A 202 15.14 0.28 -6.81
CA VAL A 202 15.09 -0.60 -5.64
C VAL A 202 16.38 -0.53 -4.81
N GLU A 203 17.25 0.41 -5.15
CA GLU A 203 18.47 0.66 -4.39
C GLU A 203 18.12 1.11 -2.97
N ASN A 204 18.87 0.60 -1.99
CA ASN A 204 18.70 0.91 -0.57
C ASN A 204 17.36 0.46 0.05
N LEU A 205 16.62 -0.47 -0.54
CA LEU A 205 15.39 -1.00 0.07
C LEU A 205 15.60 -2.22 0.97
N GLU A 206 16.78 -2.84 0.95
CA GLU A 206 17.16 -3.82 1.96
C GLU A 206 17.29 -3.15 3.34
N ASN A 207 17.05 -3.91 4.42
CA ASN A 207 16.89 -3.35 5.77
C ASN A 207 18.09 -2.48 6.22
N ALA A 208 19.31 -2.96 6.02
CA ALA A 208 20.52 -2.27 6.48
C ALA A 208 20.80 -1.01 5.66
N GLU A 209 20.69 -1.11 4.34
CA GLU A 209 20.91 -0.03 3.39
C GLU A 209 19.86 1.07 3.51
N TYR A 210 18.60 0.70 3.79
CA TYR A 210 17.54 1.67 4.04
C TYR A 210 17.80 2.42 5.35
N SER A 211 18.21 1.71 6.40
CA SER A 211 18.55 2.32 7.69
C SER A 211 19.72 3.31 7.54
N ASP A 212 20.75 2.93 6.78
CA ASP A 212 21.88 3.80 6.45
C ASP A 212 21.45 5.03 5.62
N LEU A 213 20.57 4.86 4.63
CA LEU A 213 20.00 5.96 3.86
C LEU A 213 19.23 6.94 4.75
N ILE A 214 18.35 6.45 5.62
CA ILE A 214 17.56 7.29 6.51
C ILE A 214 18.46 8.06 7.48
N LEU A 215 19.50 7.42 8.02
CA LEU A 215 20.49 8.09 8.88
C LEU A 215 21.27 9.17 8.11
N TYR A 216 21.69 8.87 6.89
CA TYR A 216 22.35 9.83 6.01
C TYR A 216 21.45 11.05 5.77
N LEU A 217 20.18 10.84 5.44
CA LEU A 217 19.23 11.93 5.22
C LEU A 217 19.00 12.73 6.51
N ALA A 218 18.91 12.08 7.67
CA ALA A 218 18.75 12.75 8.96
C ALA A 218 19.89 13.70 9.31
N ILE A 219 21.13 13.33 8.92
CA ILE A 219 22.34 14.10 9.22
C ILE A 219 22.53 15.23 8.21
N ASN A 220 22.31 14.95 6.92
CA ASN A 220 22.73 15.84 5.82
C ASN A 220 21.61 16.74 5.28
N SER A 221 20.35 16.47 5.60
CA SER A 221 19.22 17.27 5.11
C SER A 221 19.00 18.53 5.93
N LYS A 222 18.43 19.56 5.32
CA LYS A 222 18.19 20.84 5.99
C LYS A 222 17.15 20.67 7.12
N LYS A 223 17.51 21.11 8.33
CA LYS A 223 16.58 21.17 9.46
C LYS A 223 15.60 22.33 9.30
N GLN A 224 14.32 22.08 9.53
CA GLN A 224 13.27 23.09 9.60
C GLN A 224 12.52 22.92 10.91
N ILE A 225 12.37 24.04 11.62
CA ILE A 225 11.71 24.09 12.93
C ILE A 225 10.34 24.71 12.72
N TYR A 226 9.32 24.06 13.27
CA TYR A 226 7.95 24.54 13.21
C TYR A 226 7.37 24.66 14.63
N ASP A 227 6.62 25.74 14.85
CA ASP A 227 5.98 26.03 16.14
C ASP A 227 4.72 25.17 16.36
N ASN A 228 4.08 24.73 15.27
CA ASN A 228 2.90 23.86 15.31
C ASN A 228 2.74 23.04 14.01
N LEU A 229 1.89 22.00 14.08
CA LEU A 229 1.60 21.08 12.97
C LEU A 229 0.90 21.76 11.78
N CYS A 230 0.08 22.78 11.99
CA CYS A 230 -0.67 23.42 10.91
C CYS A 230 0.25 24.14 9.91
N LYS A 231 1.31 24.80 10.39
CA LYS A 231 2.31 25.47 9.53
C LYS A 231 3.10 24.50 8.65
N ILE A 232 3.23 23.24 9.09
CA ILE A 232 3.87 22.18 8.31
C ILE A 232 3.02 21.85 7.08
N ALA A 233 1.71 21.66 7.26
CA ALA A 233 0.79 21.36 6.16
C ALA A 233 0.70 22.48 5.11
N GLU A 234 0.84 23.75 5.53
CA GLU A 234 0.80 24.92 4.64
C GLU A 234 2.07 25.09 3.77
N THR A 235 3.19 24.47 4.15
CA THR A 235 4.48 24.60 3.43
C THR A 235 4.75 23.51 2.40
N ALA A 236 3.89 22.49 2.30
CA ALA A 236 3.93 21.49 1.24
C ALA A 236 3.61 22.15 -0.11
N LYS A 237 4.63 22.65 -0.79
CA LYS A 237 4.53 23.22 -2.14
C LYS A 237 4.44 22.10 -3.18
N SER A 238 4.06 22.51 -4.39
CA SER A 238 3.79 21.66 -5.55
C SER A 238 4.78 20.51 -5.69
N VAL A 239 4.19 19.36 -5.96
CA VAL A 239 4.84 18.11 -6.28
C VAL A 239 5.73 18.26 -7.53
N ASP A 240 7.05 18.36 -7.35
CA ASP A 240 7.98 18.18 -8.47
C ASP A 240 7.99 16.70 -8.85
N LEU A 241 7.45 16.40 -10.04
CA LEU A 241 7.41 15.03 -10.54
C LEU A 241 8.81 14.60 -11.00
N HIS A 242 9.38 13.62 -10.30
CA HIS A 242 10.64 13.00 -10.71
C HIS A 242 10.37 11.71 -11.50
N PHE A 243 11.09 11.56 -12.61
CA PHE A 243 10.95 10.46 -13.56
C PHE A 243 12.19 9.55 -13.61
N ARG A 244 13.20 9.88 -12.80
CA ARG A 244 14.41 9.08 -12.63
C ARG A 244 14.73 8.96 -11.14
N PRO A 245 15.41 7.89 -10.74
CA PRO A 245 15.98 7.78 -9.41
C PRO A 245 16.89 8.96 -9.10
N LEU A 246 16.78 9.47 -7.87
CA LEU A 246 17.65 10.48 -7.30
C LEU A 246 18.78 9.83 -6.51
N SER A 247 19.98 10.36 -6.64
CA SER A 247 21.12 9.97 -5.81
C SER A 247 20.92 10.40 -4.35
N ARG A 248 21.68 9.81 -3.42
CA ARG A 248 21.59 10.16 -1.98
C ARG A 248 21.80 11.66 -1.72
N THR A 249 22.73 12.29 -2.43
CA THR A 249 23.00 13.73 -2.32
C THR A 249 21.83 14.56 -2.83
N GLU A 250 21.23 14.19 -3.97
CA GLU A 250 20.02 14.84 -4.50
C GLU A 250 18.84 14.70 -3.53
N LEU A 251 18.63 13.50 -2.97
CA LEU A 251 17.61 13.26 -1.94
C LEU A 251 17.82 14.14 -0.71
N SER A 252 19.06 14.29 -0.22
CA SER A 252 19.33 15.15 0.94
C SER A 252 19.09 16.64 0.68
N ALA A 253 19.23 17.09 -0.58
CA ALA A 253 19.01 18.49 -0.95
C ALA A 253 17.52 18.86 -0.92
N ILE A 254 16.65 17.91 -1.29
CA ILE A 254 15.19 18.09 -1.32
C ILE A 254 14.55 17.71 0.02
N THR A 255 15.11 16.76 0.77
CA THR A 255 14.59 16.33 2.07
C THR A 255 14.71 17.43 3.13
N ARG A 256 13.76 17.46 4.07
CA ARG A 256 13.80 18.31 5.26
C ARG A 256 13.71 17.46 6.53
N VAL A 257 14.48 17.80 7.54
CA VAL A 257 14.31 17.24 8.89
C VAL A 257 13.40 18.18 9.66
N VAL A 258 12.22 17.71 10.03
CA VAL A 258 11.26 18.53 10.77
C VAL A 258 11.41 18.32 12.26
N VAL A 259 11.56 19.45 12.96
CA VAL A 259 11.67 19.51 14.41
C VAL A 259 10.50 20.33 14.91
N MET A 260 9.64 19.72 15.74
CA MET A 260 8.55 20.44 16.39
C MET A 260 9.05 21.06 17.68
N ASN A 261 8.89 22.39 17.79
CA ASN A 261 9.19 23.14 19.00
C ASN A 261 7.89 23.67 19.59
N ALA A 262 7.08 22.76 20.15
CA ALA A 262 5.86 23.11 20.86
C ALA A 262 6.04 22.83 22.36
N ASP A 263 5.42 23.66 23.20
CA ASP A 263 5.39 23.58 24.68
C ASP A 263 4.77 22.28 25.26
N LEU A 264 4.63 21.23 24.46
CA LEU A 264 4.15 19.90 24.85
C LEU A 264 5.34 19.01 25.25
N LYS A 265 5.93 19.26 26.43
CA LYS A 265 6.75 18.36 27.31
C LYS A 265 7.78 17.35 26.72
N SER A 266 7.95 17.20 25.41
CA SER A 266 8.88 16.30 24.73
C SER A 266 9.16 16.82 23.32
N ASN A 267 10.43 17.05 23.00
CA ASN A 267 10.87 17.35 21.63
C ASN A 267 10.63 16.12 20.74
N GLU A 268 9.54 16.11 19.97
CA GLU A 268 9.34 15.11 18.93
C GLU A 268 10.12 15.52 17.68
N THR A 269 11.11 14.71 17.31
CA THR A 269 11.85 14.84 16.05
C THR A 269 11.49 13.65 15.18
N PHE A 270 10.95 13.91 14.00
CA PHE A 270 10.68 12.87 13.02
C PHE A 270 11.15 13.31 11.63
N LEU A 271 11.64 12.34 10.87
CA LEU A 271 12.04 12.56 9.49
C LEU A 271 10.77 12.49 8.65
N THR A 272 10.28 13.65 8.24
CA THR A 272 9.29 13.70 7.17
C THR A 272 10.03 14.10 5.91
N LEU A 273 9.95 13.26 4.88
CA LEU A 273 10.39 13.66 3.55
C LEU A 273 9.41 14.73 3.04
N PHE A 274 9.60 15.98 3.44
CA PHE A 274 9.06 17.09 2.67
C PHE A 274 9.86 17.11 1.38
N LYS A 275 9.21 16.72 0.28
CA LYS A 275 9.53 17.28 -1.03
C LYS A 275 9.01 18.73 -1.04
#